data_AF-A0A5J5V138-F1
#
_entry.id   AF-A0A5J5V138-F1
#
_cell.length_a   1.000
_cell.length_b   1.000
_cell.length_c   1.000
_cell.angle_alpha   90.00
_cell.angle_beta   90.00
_cell.angle_gamma   90.00
#
_symmetry.space_group_name_H-M   'P 1'
#
loop_
_entity.id
_entity.type
_entity.pdbx_description
1 polymer ?
#
loop_
_entity_poly.entity_id
_entity_poly.type
_entity_poly.pdbx_seq_one_letter_code
_entity_poly.pdbx_strand_id
1 'polypeptide(L)'
;MSRLSFTPRPLDIHKKLPIVKSVKDFEDYDTPTSATRNSQMLRLAAVEVETEEALEAHDGASNGKYTIGLGQDCMAFCTEVEDVISMRI
;
A
#
# COMPACT_ATOMS: atom_id res chain seq x y z
N MET A 1 -14.67 -20.62 -22.46
CA MET A 1 -14.13 -19.82 -21.34
C MET A 1 -15.17 -19.76 -20.24
N SER A 2 -14.98 -20.51 -19.15
CA SER A 2 -15.95 -20.56 -18.04
C SER A 2 -15.88 -19.25 -17.25
N ARG A 3 -16.98 -18.52 -17.25
CA ARG A 3 -17.20 -17.30 -16.48
C ARG A 3 -17.06 -17.65 -15.00
N LEU A 4 -16.00 -17.19 -14.32
CA LEU A 4 -15.77 -17.45 -12.90
C LEU A 4 -16.90 -16.78 -12.10
N SER A 5 -17.90 -17.56 -11.69
CA SER A 5 -18.99 -17.07 -10.87
C SER A 5 -18.47 -16.84 -9.45
N PHE A 6 -18.28 -15.58 -9.06
CA PHE A 6 -18.08 -15.20 -7.66
C PHE A 6 -19.40 -15.33 -6.90
N THR A 7 -19.81 -16.56 -6.63
CA THR A 7 -20.74 -16.80 -5.54
C THR A 7 -19.92 -16.76 -4.25
N PRO A 8 -20.14 -15.79 -3.35
CA PRO A 8 -19.44 -15.78 -2.07
C PRO A 8 -19.83 -17.05 -1.33
N ARG A 9 -18.93 -18.04 -1.32
CA ARG A 9 -19.14 -19.27 -0.57
C ARG A 9 -19.14 -18.90 0.91
N PRO A 10 -20.09 -19.41 1.72
CA PRO A 10 -20.10 -19.15 3.16
C PRO A 10 -18.73 -19.44 3.74
N LEU A 11 -18.13 -18.43 4.37
CA LEU A 11 -16.83 -18.54 5.03
C LEU A 11 -16.95 -19.60 6.14
N ASP A 12 -16.19 -20.68 6.02
CA ASP A 12 -16.14 -21.72 7.04
C ASP A 12 -15.37 -21.20 8.27
N ILE A 13 -16.12 -20.70 9.24
CA ILE A 13 -15.61 -20.12 10.50
C ILE A 13 -14.84 -21.12 11.37
N HIS A 14 -14.87 -22.42 11.05
CA HIS A 14 -14.11 -23.45 11.77
C HIS A 14 -12.73 -23.72 11.16
N LYS A 15 -12.41 -23.09 10.02
CA LYS A 15 -11.06 -23.12 9.47
C LYS A 15 -10.17 -22.13 10.22
N LYS A 16 -9.43 -22.63 11.21
CA LYS A 16 -8.36 -21.88 11.86
C LYS A 16 -7.27 -21.58 10.81
N LEU A 17 -7.29 -20.37 10.27
CA LEU A 17 -6.16 -19.86 9.50
C LEU A 17 -4.99 -19.70 10.48
N PRO A 18 -3.78 -20.15 10.12
CA PRO A 18 -2.60 -19.95 10.96
C PRO A 18 -2.35 -18.45 11.11
N ILE A 19 -2.68 -17.91 12.28
CA ILE A 19 -2.42 -16.52 12.63
C ILE A 19 -0.90 -16.41 12.81
N VAL A 20 -0.23 -15.71 11.89
CA VAL A 20 1.16 -15.32 12.06
C VAL A 20 1.25 -14.50 13.35
N LYS A 21 2.14 -14.90 14.26
CA LYS A 21 2.29 -14.28 15.59
C LYS A 21 2.51 -12.77 15.43
N SER A 22 1.77 -11.99 16.19
CA SER A 22 1.79 -10.53 16.18
C SER A 22 3.17 -9.95 16.47
N VAL A 23 3.53 -8.88 15.76
CA VAL A 23 4.68 -7.97 15.97
C VAL A 23 4.52 -7.25 17.32
N LYS A 24 4.75 -7.96 18.43
CA LYS A 24 4.61 -7.42 19.77
C LYS A 24 5.72 -8.00 20.66
N ASP A 25 6.97 -7.64 20.35
CA ASP A 25 8.16 -7.78 21.23
C ASP A 25 9.35 -6.98 20.63
N PHE A 26 9.16 -5.71 20.29
CA PHE A 26 10.25 -4.84 19.81
C PHE A 26 10.17 -3.47 20.48
N GLU A 27 10.29 -3.44 21.81
CA GLU A 27 10.43 -2.21 22.59
C GLU A 27 11.74 -2.32 23.36
N ASP A 28 12.71 -1.45 23.02
CA ASP A 28 13.53 -0.64 23.95
C ASP A 28 14.87 -0.24 23.28
N TYR A 29 14.91 0.92 22.61
CA TYR A 29 16.11 1.77 22.60
C TYR A 29 15.72 3.22 22.25
N ASP A 30 16.09 4.11 23.17
CA ASP A 30 15.70 5.50 23.37
C ASP A 30 16.70 6.45 22.66
N THR A 31 16.25 7.41 21.82
CA THR A 31 16.87 8.76 21.71
C THR A 31 16.05 9.73 20.83
N PRO A 32 15.97 11.04 21.16
CA PRO A 32 15.05 12.00 20.56
C PRO A 32 15.70 12.78 19.41
N THR A 33 15.07 12.82 18.23
CA THR A 33 15.47 13.76 17.17
C THR A 33 14.42 14.86 17.03
N SER A 34 14.72 16.00 17.67
CA SER A 34 14.16 17.30 17.33
C SER A 34 14.49 17.64 15.87
N ALA A 35 13.56 17.39 14.95
CA ALA A 35 13.56 17.99 13.61
C ALA A 35 12.13 18.21 13.10
N THR A 36 11.24 18.62 14.01
CA THR A 36 9.84 18.94 13.71
C THR A 36 9.77 20.35 13.14
N ARG A 37 9.46 20.52 11.84
CA ARG A 37 8.59 21.57 11.25
C ARG A 37 8.92 22.00 9.82
N ASN A 38 10.11 21.70 9.27
CA ASN A 38 10.47 22.20 7.93
C ASN A 38 10.31 21.18 6.79
N SER A 39 10.14 19.89 7.08
CA SER A 39 10.01 18.84 6.05
C SER A 39 8.65 18.80 5.35
N GLN A 40 7.60 19.36 5.96
CA GLN A 40 6.22 19.22 5.47
C GLN A 40 5.93 20.04 4.20
N MET A 41 6.67 21.14 3.93
CA MET A 41 6.40 21.98 2.76
C MET A 41 7.05 21.47 1.46
N LEU A 42 8.03 20.56 1.55
CA LEU A 42 8.68 19.95 0.38
C LEU A 42 7.96 18.68 -0.11
N ARG A 43 7.11 18.08 0.75
CA ARG A 43 6.33 16.87 0.45
C ARG A 43 5.29 17.07 -0.68
N LEU A 44 4.83 18.30 -0.93
CA LEU A 44 3.81 18.55 -1.97
C LEU A 44 4.40 18.69 -3.39
N ALA A 45 5.70 18.91 -3.52
CA ALA A 45 6.32 19.27 -4.79
C ALA A 45 6.87 18.07 -5.59
N ALA A 46 7.02 16.89 -4.97
CA ALA A 46 7.73 15.75 -5.56
C ALA A 46 7.09 14.38 -5.29
N VAL A 47 5.81 14.31 -4.87
CA VAL A 47 5.14 13.00 -4.91
C VAL A 47 4.99 12.64 -6.38
N GLU A 48 5.84 11.74 -6.86
CA GLU A 48 5.61 11.01 -8.10
C GLU A 48 4.40 10.10 -7.86
N VAL A 49 3.21 10.70 -7.97
CA VAL A 49 1.95 9.97 -8.01
C VAL A 49 1.88 9.34 -9.40
N GLU A 50 2.10 8.04 -9.46
CA GLU A 50 2.04 7.31 -10.72
C GLU A 50 0.59 6.86 -10.99
N THR A 51 0.16 7.01 -12.24
CA THR A 51 -1.20 6.65 -12.65
C THR A 51 -1.28 5.18 -13.06
N GLU A 52 -2.40 4.56 -12.75
CA GLU A 52 -2.63 3.13 -12.98
C GLU A 52 -2.68 2.82 -14.47
N GLU A 53 -3.14 3.75 -15.30
CA GLU A 53 -3.09 3.61 -16.76
C GLU A 53 -1.65 3.49 -17.27
N ALA A 54 -0.71 4.25 -16.69
CA ALA A 54 0.71 4.17 -17.04
C ALA A 54 1.31 2.84 -16.57
N LEU A 55 0.94 2.39 -15.37
CA LEU A 55 1.34 1.07 -14.84
C LEU A 55 0.77 -0.08 -15.67
N GLU A 56 -0.46 0.05 -16.19
CA GLU A 56 -1.03 -0.95 -17.10
C GLU A 56 -0.20 -1.08 -18.37
N ALA A 57 0.18 0.05 -18.97
CA ALA A 57 1.01 0.07 -20.17
C ALA A 57 2.43 -0.48 -19.91
N HIS A 58 3.02 -0.15 -18.76
CA HIS A 58 4.34 -0.61 -18.35
C HIS A 58 4.37 -2.13 -18.14
N ASP A 59 3.36 -2.68 -17.46
CA ASP A 59 3.27 -4.12 -17.16
C ASP A 59 2.77 -4.97 -18.34
N GLY A 60 2.32 -4.33 -19.43
CA GLY A 60 1.61 -5.00 -20.52
C GLY A 60 0.27 -5.59 -20.08
N ALA A 61 -0.36 -5.00 -19.06
CA ALA A 61 -1.69 -5.35 -18.62
C ALA A 61 -2.74 -4.93 -19.66
N SER A 62 -3.89 -5.60 -19.64
CA SER A 62 -5.04 -5.15 -20.43
C SER A 62 -5.56 -3.82 -19.88
N ASN A 63 -5.93 -2.90 -20.76
CA ASN A 63 -6.57 -1.64 -20.39
C ASN A 63 -7.73 -1.85 -19.41
N GLY A 64 -7.78 -1.06 -18.34
CA GLY A 64 -8.81 -1.12 -17.32
C GLY A 64 -8.61 -2.20 -16.26
N LYS A 65 -7.50 -2.95 -16.28
CA LYS A 65 -7.25 -3.99 -15.28
C LYS A 65 -7.04 -3.42 -13.88
N TYR A 66 -6.36 -2.30 -13.77
CA TYR A 66 -6.09 -1.58 -12.53
C TYR A 66 -7.14 -0.49 -12.32
N THR A 67 -7.43 0.33 -13.34
CA THR A 67 -8.40 1.43 -13.18
C THR A 67 -9.83 0.97 -12.98
N ILE A 68 -10.30 -0.05 -13.70
CA ILE A 68 -11.69 -0.55 -13.59
C ILE A 68 -11.75 -1.83 -12.75
N GLY A 69 -10.82 -2.76 -12.98
CA GLY A 69 -10.80 -4.06 -12.30
C GLY A 69 -10.53 -3.97 -10.81
N LEU A 70 -9.66 -3.05 -10.40
CA LEU A 70 -9.39 -2.73 -8.99
C LEU A 70 -10.09 -1.45 -8.53
N GLY A 71 -10.50 -0.58 -9.47
CA GLY A 71 -11.14 0.69 -9.14
C GLY A 71 -10.15 1.73 -8.60
N GLN A 72 -8.92 1.74 -9.13
CA GLN A 72 -7.81 2.52 -8.59
C GLN A 72 -7.27 3.53 -9.62
N ASP A 73 -7.13 4.80 -9.22
CA ASP A 73 -6.75 5.91 -10.13
C ASP A 73 -5.33 6.45 -9.92
N CYS A 74 -4.76 6.25 -8.73
CA CYS A 74 -3.32 6.49 -8.48
C CYS A 74 -2.69 5.53 -7.44
N MET A 75 -1.39 5.27 -7.58
CA MET A 75 -0.54 4.65 -6.55
C MET A 75 0.54 5.61 -6.06
N ALA A 76 0.71 5.65 -4.74
CA ALA A 76 1.82 6.36 -4.10
C ALA A 76 2.84 5.35 -3.57
N PHE A 77 4.12 5.59 -3.82
CA PHE A 77 5.23 4.76 -3.37
C PHE A 77 6.08 5.52 -2.37
N CYS A 78 6.66 4.81 -1.40
CA CYS A 78 7.69 5.38 -0.54
C CYS A 78 8.97 5.52 -1.34
N THR A 79 9.57 6.71 -1.29
CA THR A 79 10.91 6.94 -1.83
C THR A 79 11.99 6.48 -0.85
N GLU A 80 13.26 6.54 -1.25
CA GLU A 80 14.40 6.10 -0.43
C GLU A 80 14.54 6.83 0.93
N VAL A 81 13.94 8.01 1.05
CA VAL A 81 13.93 8.83 2.28
C VAL A 81 12.65 8.68 3.10
N GLU A 82 11.69 7.88 2.63
CA GLU A 82 10.39 7.68 3.26
C GLU A 82 10.25 6.27 3.82
N ASP A 83 9.71 6.18 5.03
CA ASP A 83 9.48 4.94 5.73
C ASP A 83 8.25 5.04 6.65
N VAL A 84 7.86 3.92 7.25
CA VAL A 84 6.66 3.85 8.10
C VAL A 84 6.75 4.74 9.35
N ILE A 85 7.96 5.14 9.75
CA ILE A 85 8.17 6.03 10.91
C ILE A 85 7.96 7.47 10.47
N SER A 86 8.61 7.91 9.39
CA SER A 86 8.50 9.26 8.83
C SER A 86 7.11 9.60 8.29
N MET A 87 6.33 8.61 7.85
CA MET A 87 4.92 8.79 7.48
C MET A 87 3.96 8.92 8.67
N ARG A 88 4.35 8.43 9.85
CA ARG A 88 3.56 8.57 11.08
C ARG A 88 3.75 9.93 11.76
N ILE A 89 4.73 10.72 11.29
CA ILE A 89 5.13 12.04 11.81
C ILE A 89 4.66 13.16 10.88
#